data_AF-A0A954S3A6-F1
#
_entry.id   AF-A0A954S3A6-F1
#
_cell.length_a   1.000
_cell.length_b   1.000
_cell.length_c   1.000
_cell.angle_alpha   90.00
_cell.angle_beta   90.00
_cell.angle_gamma   90.00
#
_symmetry.space_group_name_H-M   'P 1'
#
loop_
_entity.id
_entity.type
_entity.pdbx_description
1 polymer ?
#
loop_
_entity_poly.entity_id
_entity_poly.type
_entity_poly.pdbx_seq_one_letter_code
_entity_poly.pdbx_strand_id
1 'polypeptide(L)'
;LGMEMVPRPGFSFDGRWFQAGDTQIHLILEHEQSGPAGRDAAMSQSSRAHHFAFQVDDAAAAEQRMEELGYEFVSRTKARPDGAAQVFVSDPDGHIVELCSPPKSN
;
A
#
# COMPACT_ATOMS: atom_id res chain seq x y z
N LEU A 1 -11.07 1.84 20.73
CA LEU A 1 -11.35 1.72 19.28
C LEU A 1 -11.79 0.32 18.86
N GLY A 2 -11.69 -0.72 19.71
CA GLY A 2 -12.21 -2.06 19.37
C GLY A 2 -11.45 -2.78 18.26
N MET A 3 -10.21 -2.36 18.00
CA MET A 3 -9.34 -2.96 16.98
C MET A 3 -8.43 -4.00 17.61
N GLU A 4 -8.12 -5.06 16.88
CA GLU A 4 -7.22 -6.13 17.31
C GLU A 4 -5.88 -6.01 16.59
N MET A 5 -4.77 -6.19 17.30
CA MET A 5 -3.46 -6.24 16.66
C MET A 5 -3.31 -7.56 15.91
N VAL A 6 -2.87 -7.50 14.66
CA VAL A 6 -2.66 -8.68 13.80
C VAL A 6 -1.21 -8.82 13.36
N PRO A 7 -0.78 -10.03 12.94
CA PRO A 7 0.56 -10.21 12.38
C PRO A 7 0.83 -9.25 11.22
N ARG A 8 2.05 -8.73 11.19
CA ARG A 8 2.55 -7.83 10.14
C ARG A 8 3.63 -8.58 9.33
N PRO A 9 3.72 -8.37 7.99
CA PRO A 9 4.82 -8.89 7.21
C PRO A 9 6.19 -8.46 7.75
N GLY A 10 7.21 -9.27 7.48
CA GLY A 10 8.58 -9.03 7.92
C GLY A 10 9.28 -7.91 7.13
N PHE A 11 8.77 -6.68 7.20
CA PHE A 11 9.48 -5.51 6.68
C PHE A 11 10.70 -5.19 7.55
N SER A 12 11.71 -4.57 6.95
CA SER A 12 12.96 -4.15 7.60
C SER A 12 12.85 -2.89 8.47
N PHE A 13 11.64 -2.41 8.71
CA PHE A 13 11.34 -1.25 9.55
C PHE A 13 10.14 -1.56 10.44
N ASP A 14 10.08 -0.86 11.58
CA ASP A 14 9.06 -1.06 12.59
C ASP A 14 7.67 -0.55 12.17
N GLY A 15 6.64 -1.16 12.75
CA GLY A 15 5.25 -0.84 12.50
C GLY A 15 4.30 -1.81 13.17
N ARG A 16 3.01 -1.51 13.15
CA ARG A 16 1.95 -2.36 13.72
C ARG A 16 0.73 -2.36 12.83
N TRP A 17 0.10 -3.53 12.69
CA TRP A 17 -1.13 -3.69 11.94
C TRP A 17 -2.28 -4.00 12.89
N PHE A 18 -3.42 -3.40 12.62
CA PHE A 18 -4.64 -3.60 13.39
C PHE A 18 -5.79 -3.98 12.46
N GLN A 19 -6.61 -4.94 12.86
CA GLN A 19 -7.86 -5.29 12.22
C GLN A 19 -9.01 -4.50 12.87
N ALA A 20 -9.84 -3.87 12.04
CA ALA A 20 -10.98 -3.05 12.42
C ALA A 20 -12.18 -3.40 11.52
N GLY A 21 -12.96 -4.41 11.89
CA GLY A 21 -13.98 -4.98 10.99
C GLY A 21 -13.31 -5.58 9.76
N ASP A 22 -13.75 -5.20 8.56
CA ASP A 22 -13.16 -5.66 7.28
C ASP A 22 -11.95 -4.83 6.84
N THR A 23 -11.59 -3.79 7.59
CA THR A 23 -10.49 -2.87 7.25
C THR A 23 -9.26 -3.13 8.11
N GLN A 24 -8.08 -2.97 7.53
CA GLN A 24 -6.83 -2.93 8.29
C GLN A 24 -6.30 -1.50 8.42
N ILE A 25 -5.76 -1.19 9.60
CA ILE A 25 -5.02 0.04 9.87
C ILE A 25 -3.55 -0.31 10.02
N HIS A 26 -2.72 0.23 9.13
CA HIS A 26 -1.27 0.00 9.14
C HIS A 26 -0.56 1.21 9.72
N LEU A 27 0.07 1.06 10.88
CA LEU A 27 0.95 2.06 11.46
C LEU A 27 2.39 1.75 11.04
N ILE A 28 3.03 2.73 10.40
CA ILE A 28 4.41 2.63 9.92
C ILE A 28 5.26 3.61 10.71
N LEU A 29 6.35 3.13 11.30
CA LEU A 29 7.29 4.01 11.99
C LEU A 29 8.26 4.64 10.97
N GLU A 30 8.70 5.85 11.26
CA GLU A 30 9.76 6.52 10.51
C GLU A 30 11.04 5.67 10.46
N HIS A 31 11.58 5.53 9.27
CA HIS A 31 12.81 4.79 8.98
C HIS A 31 13.33 5.21 7.60
N GLU A 32 14.62 5.05 7.34
CA GLU A 32 15.23 5.37 6.03
C GLU A 32 14.49 4.69 4.85
N GLN A 33 13.96 3.48 5.08
CA GLN A 33 13.24 2.68 4.06
C GLN A 33 11.72 2.90 4.03
N SER A 34 11.13 3.54 5.06
CA SER A 34 9.71 3.88 5.12
C SER A 34 9.43 5.37 4.95
N GLY A 35 10.46 6.22 5.01
CA GLY A 35 10.34 7.67 4.90
C GLY A 35 10.13 8.37 6.25
N PRO A 36 10.07 9.71 6.23
CA PRO A 36 9.93 10.52 7.43
C PRO A 36 8.55 10.37 8.09
N ALA A 37 8.46 10.70 9.38
CA ALA A 37 7.19 10.79 10.09
C ALA A 37 6.34 11.98 9.59
N GLY A 38 5.02 11.83 9.63
CA GLY A 38 4.06 12.88 9.29
C GLY A 38 3.69 12.95 7.80
N ARG A 39 2.98 14.01 7.41
CA ARG A 39 2.65 14.28 6.00
C ARG A 39 3.65 15.30 5.45
N ASP A 40 4.80 14.81 5.00
CA ASP A 40 5.72 15.64 4.21
C ASP A 40 5.16 15.79 2.79
N ALA A 41 5.04 17.03 2.31
CA ALA A 41 4.59 17.33 0.95
C ALA A 41 5.53 16.69 -0.10
N ALA A 42 6.82 16.56 0.20
CA ALA A 42 7.78 15.90 -0.68
C ALA A 42 7.50 14.38 -0.83
N MET A 43 6.86 13.78 0.17
CA MET A 43 6.47 12.37 0.16
C MET A 43 5.12 12.11 -0.49
N SER A 44 4.34 13.14 -0.85
CA SER A 44 2.99 12.99 -1.41
C SER A 44 2.94 12.10 -2.66
N GLN A 45 4.04 11.97 -3.41
CA GLN A 45 4.16 11.11 -4.60
C GLN A 45 4.91 9.80 -4.35
N SER A 46 4.90 9.29 -3.11
CA SER A 46 5.57 8.04 -2.75
C SER A 46 4.58 6.94 -2.38
N SER A 47 4.87 5.70 -2.76
CA SER A 47 4.16 4.51 -2.24
C SER A 47 4.30 4.30 -0.72
N ARG A 48 5.15 5.09 -0.06
CA ARG A 48 5.28 5.13 1.40
C ARG A 48 4.48 6.25 2.05
N ALA A 49 3.89 7.14 1.26
CA ALA A 49 2.97 8.15 1.77
C ALA A 49 1.75 7.50 2.41
N HIS A 50 1.02 8.28 3.21
CA HIS A 50 -0.30 7.90 3.66
C HIS A 50 -1.21 7.62 2.46
N HIS A 51 -1.81 6.43 2.41
CA HIS A 51 -2.72 5.98 1.36
C HIS A 51 -3.90 5.21 1.97
N PHE A 52 -4.90 4.95 1.14
CA PHE A 52 -5.90 3.92 1.40
C PHE A 52 -5.78 2.84 0.32
N ALA A 53 -6.24 1.63 0.65
CA ALA A 53 -6.05 0.47 -0.19
C ALA A 53 -7.37 -0.24 -0.49
N PHE A 54 -7.49 -0.79 -1.69
CA PHE A 54 -8.51 -1.76 -2.05
C PHE A 54 -7.87 -3.09 -2.38
N GLN A 55 -8.47 -4.16 -1.85
CA GLN A 55 -8.11 -5.50 -2.30
C GLN A 55 -8.78 -5.80 -3.64
N VAL A 56 -8.00 -6.30 -4.60
CA VAL A 56 -8.41 -6.78 -5.91
C VAL A 56 -7.92 -8.21 -6.11
N ASP A 57 -8.45 -8.90 -7.12
CA ASP A 57 -8.10 -10.30 -7.40
C ASP A 57 -6.65 -10.46 -7.87
N ASP A 58 -6.18 -9.61 -8.79
CA ASP A 58 -4.78 -9.59 -9.27
C ASP A 58 -4.32 -8.14 -9.51
N ALA A 59 -3.37 -7.68 -8.70
CA ALA A 59 -2.83 -6.32 -8.79
C ALA A 59 -2.06 -6.06 -10.10
N ALA A 60 -1.42 -7.08 -10.68
CA ALA A 60 -0.73 -6.94 -11.96
C ALA A 60 -1.72 -6.81 -13.12
N ALA A 61 -2.84 -7.53 -13.08
CA ALA A 61 -3.93 -7.33 -14.05
C ALA A 61 -4.55 -5.93 -13.91
N ALA A 62 -4.72 -5.44 -12.68
CA ALA A 62 -5.16 -4.08 -12.44
C ALA A 62 -4.18 -3.03 -12.99
N GLU A 63 -2.86 -3.25 -12.84
CA GLU A 63 -1.84 -2.40 -13.47
C GLU A 63 -2.00 -2.33 -14.98
N GLN A 64 -2.08 -3.48 -15.67
CA GLN A 64 -2.25 -3.52 -17.13
C GLN A 64 -3.48 -2.73 -17.58
N ARG A 65 -4.60 -2.92 -16.87
CA ARG A 65 -5.83 -2.19 -17.17
C ARG A 65 -5.69 -0.68 -16.99
N MET A 66 -5.00 -0.24 -15.92
CA MET A 66 -4.74 1.17 -15.67
C MET A 66 -3.78 1.78 -16.70
N GLU A 67 -2.82 1.01 -17.19
CA GLU A 67 -1.89 1.44 -18.25
C GLU A 67 -2.62 1.66 -19.58
N GLU A 68 -3.54 0.77 -19.96
CA GLU A 68 -4.42 0.95 -21.14
C GLU A 68 -5.28 2.23 -21.04
N LEU A 69 -5.64 2.62 -19.83
CA LEU A 69 -6.45 3.80 -19.55
C LEU A 69 -5.63 5.08 -19.39
N GLY A 70 -4.28 4.99 -19.44
CA GLY A 70 -3.38 6.14 -19.36
C GLY A 70 -3.19 6.71 -17.95
N TYR A 71 -3.31 5.89 -16.90
CA TYR A 71 -3.05 6.34 -15.53
C TYR A 71 -1.55 6.54 -15.28
N GLU A 72 -1.23 7.54 -14.44
CA GLU A 72 0.11 7.74 -13.90
C GLU A 72 0.31 6.90 -12.63
N PHE A 73 1.46 6.21 -12.58
CA PHE A 73 1.79 5.32 -11.48
C PHE A 73 2.75 5.98 -10.50
N VAL A 74 2.38 5.92 -9.22
CA VAL A 74 3.26 6.25 -8.09
C VAL A 74 4.28 5.14 -7.88
N SER A 75 3.85 3.89 -8.07
CA SER A 75 4.73 2.71 -8.07
C SER A 75 4.05 1.62 -8.89
N ARG A 76 4.81 1.04 -9.83
CA ARG A 76 4.42 -0.19 -10.52
C ARG A 76 4.29 -1.37 -9.53
N THR A 77 3.67 -2.46 -9.99
CA THR A 77 3.38 -3.64 -9.16
C THR A 77 4.66 -4.18 -8.55
N LYS A 78 4.63 -4.41 -7.25
CA LYS A 78 5.72 -5.02 -6.49
C LYS A 78 5.18 -5.98 -5.44
N ALA A 79 6.00 -6.98 -5.11
CA ALA A 79 5.69 -7.94 -4.06
C ALA A 79 6.03 -7.39 -2.67
N ARG A 80 5.17 -7.70 -1.69
CA ARG A 80 5.43 -7.57 -0.26
C ARG A 80 6.21 -8.80 0.26
N PRO A 81 6.84 -8.70 1.45
CA PRO A 81 7.56 -9.83 2.04
C PRO A 81 6.72 -11.10 2.27
N ASP A 82 5.40 -10.96 2.40
CA ASP A 82 4.46 -12.09 2.54
C ASP A 82 3.92 -12.62 1.21
N GLY A 83 4.41 -12.10 0.07
CA GLY A 83 4.05 -12.56 -1.28
C GLY A 83 2.84 -11.85 -1.89
N ALA A 84 2.12 -11.02 -1.13
CA ALA A 84 1.05 -10.19 -1.68
C ALA A 84 1.61 -9.15 -2.65
N ALA A 85 0.84 -8.76 -3.66
CA ALA A 85 1.27 -7.76 -4.64
C ALA A 85 0.55 -6.42 -4.39
N GLN A 86 1.24 -5.31 -4.67
CA GLN A 86 0.73 -3.94 -4.53
C GLN A 86 1.11 -3.08 -5.73
N VAL A 87 0.18 -2.28 -6.21
CA VAL A 87 0.40 -1.20 -7.19
C VAL A 87 -0.19 0.10 -6.66
N PHE A 88 0.46 1.22 -6.95
CA PHE A 88 0.09 2.53 -6.41
C PHE A 88 -0.12 3.55 -7.53
N VAL A 89 -1.21 4.28 -7.43
CA VAL A 89 -1.56 5.40 -8.31
C VAL A 89 -1.90 6.63 -7.47
N SER A 90 -1.94 7.80 -8.11
CA SER A 90 -2.49 9.02 -7.52
C SER A 90 -3.80 9.36 -8.22
N ASP A 91 -4.78 9.83 -7.48
CA ASP A 91 -5.93 10.51 -8.07
C ASP A 91 -5.57 11.96 -8.47
N PRO A 92 -6.48 12.68 -9.17
CA PRO A 92 -6.24 14.07 -9.56
C PRO A 92 -6.08 15.07 -8.41
N ASP A 93 -6.56 14.73 -7.21
CA ASP A 93 -6.44 15.56 -6.00
C ASP A 93 -5.15 15.25 -5.20
N GLY A 94 -4.34 14.29 -5.66
CA GLY A 94 -3.08 13.91 -5.04
C GLY A 94 -3.21 12.85 -3.94
N HIS A 95 -4.35 12.17 -3.83
CA HIS A 95 -4.51 11.05 -2.92
C HIS A 95 -3.89 9.79 -3.51
N ILE A 96 -3.10 9.11 -2.68
CA ILE A 96 -2.48 7.84 -3.05
C ILE A 96 -3.45 6.70 -2.79
N VAL A 97 -3.68 5.91 -3.84
CA VAL A 97 -4.51 4.72 -3.83
C VAL A 97 -3.64 3.50 -4.08
N GLU A 98 -3.74 2.52 -3.19
CA GLU A 98 -3.14 1.21 -3.37
C GLU A 98 -4.19 0.23 -3.89
N LEU A 99 -3.85 -0.56 -4.91
CA LEU A 99 -4.55 -1.80 -5.23
C LEU A 99 -3.64 -2.97 -4.84
N CYS A 100 -4.16 -3.88 -4.02
CA CYS A 100 -3.40 -5.02 -3.55
C CYS A 100 -4.13 -6.33 -3.79
N SER A 101 -3.35 -7.39 -3.99
CA SER A 101 -3.88 -8.75 -4.13
C SER A 101 -3.16 -9.69 -3.17
N PRO A 102 -3.84 -10.74 -2.67
CA PRO A 102 -3.20 -11.73 -1.81
C PRO A 102 -2.05 -12.43 -2.54
N PRO A 103 -1.18 -13.15 -1.82
CA PRO A 103 -0.14 -13.96 -2.45
C PRO A 103 -0.77 -14.93 -3.45
N LYS A 104 -0.13 -15.10 -4.61
CA LYS A 104 -0.57 -16.09 -5.59
C LYS A 104 -0.51 -17.47 -4.91
N SER A 105 -1.64 -18.18 -4.89
CA SER A 105 -1.68 -19.57 -4.48
C SER A 105 -0.86 -20.39 -5.48
N ASN A 106 0.14 -21.12 -4.98
CA ASN A 106 0.88 -22.11 -5.76
C ASN A 106 0.00 -23.27 -6.23
#